data_AF-A0A955EUP3-F1
#
_entry.id   AF-A0A955EUP3-F1
#
_cell.length_a   1.000
_cell.length_b   1.000
_cell.length_c   1.000
_cell.angle_alpha   90.00
_cell.angle_beta   90.00
_cell.angle_gamma   90.00
#
_symmetry.space_group_name_H-M   'P 1'
#
loop_
_entity.id
_entity.type
_entity.pdbx_description
1 polymer ?
#
loop_
_entity_poly.entity_id
_entity_poly.type
_entity_poly.pdbx_seq_one_letter_code
_entity_poly.pdbx_strand_id
1 'polypeptide(L)'
;MEQFARRLVRHDGWTWLGGLDEGKDLECVLRSFDADVRFAEAATREALPAQDAGVIVPAGSGSRLVGHHFFARPVATRGAPPRISVRGLPDDARAASDTRAAQAS
;
A
#
# COMPACT_ATOMS: atom_id res chain seq x y z
N MET A 1 9.22 -3.62 14.42
CA MET A 1 8.25 -3.75 13.31
C MET A 1 7.04 -2.92 13.65
N GLU A 2 6.88 -1.79 12.98
CA GLU A 2 5.77 -0.86 13.21
C GLU A 2 4.49 -1.27 12.46
N GLN A 3 3.37 -0.74 12.96
CA GLN A 3 2.06 -0.79 12.34
C GLN A 3 1.56 0.64 12.19
N PHE A 4 1.09 1.01 11.01
CA PHE A 4 0.41 2.28 10.78
C PHE A 4 -0.95 2.07 10.09
N ALA A 5 -1.81 3.07 10.21
CA ALA A 5 -3.10 3.12 9.55
C ALA A 5 -3.19 4.37 8.67
N ARG A 6 -3.81 4.25 7.51
CA ARG A 6 -3.99 5.36 6.57
C ARG A 6 -5.26 5.23 5.74
N ARG A 7 -5.64 6.32 5.10
CA ARG A 7 -6.57 6.30 3.97
C ARG A 7 -5.77 6.26 2.68
N LEU A 8 -6.19 5.43 1.73
CA LEU A 8 -5.70 5.49 0.37
C LEU A 8 -6.29 6.72 -0.32
N VAL A 9 -5.50 7.38 -1.16
CA VAL A 9 -6.01 8.49 -1.97
C VAL A 9 -6.88 7.89 -3.07
N ARG A 10 -8.03 8.52 -3.38
CA ARG A 10 -8.87 8.07 -4.50
C ARG A 10 -8.24 8.46 -5.82
N HIS A 11 -7.41 7.59 -6.37
CA HIS A 11 -6.97 7.65 -7.75
C HIS A 11 -6.77 6.24 -8.28
N ASP A 12 -6.83 6.07 -9.61
CA ASP A 12 -6.64 4.77 -10.27
C ASP A 12 -5.18 4.28 -10.24
N GLY A 13 -4.30 5.02 -9.58
CA GLY A 13 -2.87 4.75 -9.50
C GLY A 13 -2.46 4.04 -8.21
N TRP A 14 -1.24 3.51 -8.23
CA TRP A 14 -0.63 2.88 -7.07
C TRP A 14 -0.20 3.91 -6.03
N THR A 15 -0.58 3.67 -4.78
CA THR A 15 -0.03 4.35 -3.61
C THR A 15 1.12 3.51 -3.08
N TRP A 16 2.32 4.09 -3.03
CA TRP A 16 3.46 3.45 -2.37
C TRP A 16 3.26 3.44 -0.85
N LEU A 17 3.50 2.28 -0.24
CA LEU A 17 3.31 2.05 1.19
C LEU A 17 4.62 2.05 1.97
N GLY A 18 5.73 1.70 1.31
CA GLY A 18 7.06 1.54 1.91
C GLY A 18 7.83 0.40 1.28
N GLY A 19 9.11 0.26 1.63
CA GLY A 19 9.97 -0.81 1.16
C GLY A 19 11.41 -0.64 1.58
N LEU A 20 12.28 -1.55 1.13
CA LEU A 20 13.74 -1.47 1.30
C LEU A 20 14.42 -1.65 -0.05
N ASP A 21 15.41 -0.79 -0.33
CA ASP A 21 16.24 -0.91 -1.54
C ASP A 21 17.30 -2.03 -1.40
N GLU A 22 17.61 -2.47 -0.16
CA GLU A 22 18.68 -3.42 0.13
C GLU A 22 18.17 -4.83 0.47
N GLY A 23 18.24 -5.72 -0.54
CA GLY A 23 18.66 -7.14 -0.47
C GLY A 23 17.91 -8.14 0.42
N LYS A 24 16.96 -7.72 1.25
CA LYS A 24 16.15 -8.61 2.08
C LYS A 24 14.67 -8.34 1.85
N ASP A 25 13.96 -9.41 1.51
CA ASP A 25 12.52 -9.41 1.51
C ASP A 25 11.97 -9.03 2.88
N LEU A 26 10.97 -8.15 2.87
CA LEU A 26 10.14 -7.83 4.00
C LEU A 26 8.87 -8.66 3.95
N GLU A 27 8.35 -9.01 5.12
CA GLU A 27 6.98 -9.47 5.25
C GLU A 27 6.07 -8.28 5.56
N CYS A 28 5.13 -7.97 4.66
CA CYS A 28 4.16 -6.90 4.86
C CYS A 28 2.74 -7.45 4.92
N VAL A 29 2.00 -7.03 5.94
CA VAL A 29 0.58 -7.35 6.11
C VAL A 29 -0.25 -6.10 5.89
N LEU A 30 -1.20 -6.17 4.94
CA LEU A 30 -2.18 -5.12 4.70
C LEU A 30 -3.56 -5.62 5.12
N ARG A 31 -4.25 -4.84 5.95
CA ARG A 31 -5.67 -5.03 6.28
C ARG A 31 -6.50 -3.93 5.65
N SER A 32 -7.59 -4.29 4.99
CA SER A 32 -8.59 -3.33 4.51
C SER A 32 -9.82 -3.34 5.42
N PHE A 33 -10.43 -2.18 5.62
CA PHE A 33 -11.57 -2.04 6.53
C PHE A 33 -12.91 -1.86 5.82
N ASP A 34 -12.97 -1.03 4.78
CA ASP A 34 -14.25 -0.52 4.24
C ASP A 34 -14.40 -0.66 2.73
N ALA A 35 -13.35 -1.01 1.98
CA ALA A 35 -13.44 -1.30 0.55
C ALA A 35 -12.37 -2.30 0.11
N ASP A 36 -12.56 -2.93 -1.04
CA ASP A 36 -11.56 -3.82 -1.61
C ASP A 36 -10.33 -3.04 -2.08
N VAL A 37 -9.16 -3.55 -1.72
CA VAL A 37 -7.87 -2.93 -2.03
C VAL A 37 -7.01 -3.94 -2.78
N ARG A 38 -6.42 -3.53 -3.89
CA ARG A 38 -5.39 -4.32 -4.55
C ARG A 38 -4.06 -4.03 -3.87
N PHE A 39 -3.36 -5.07 -3.45
CA PHE A 39 -2.10 -5.03 -2.72
C PHE A 39 -1.04 -5.79 -3.53
N ALA A 40 0.07 -5.14 -3.84
CA ALA A 40 1.12 -5.68 -4.71
C ALA A 40 2.51 -5.36 -4.17
N GLU A 41 3.49 -6.12 -4.63
CA GLU A 41 4.90 -5.81 -4.48
C GLU A 41 5.51 -5.35 -5.81
N ALA A 42 6.65 -4.68 -5.74
CA ALA A 42 7.55 -4.49 -6.86
C ALA A 42 9.02 -4.54 -6.42
N ALA A 43 9.90 -4.77 -7.41
CA ALA A 43 11.34 -4.84 -7.20
C ALA A 43 11.99 -3.52 -6.79
N THR A 44 11.42 -2.38 -7.21
CA THR A 44 11.89 -1.02 -6.85
C THR A 44 10.71 -0.10 -6.59
N ARG A 45 10.97 1.07 -5.99
CA ARG A 45 9.94 2.10 -5.79
C ARG A 45 9.44 2.70 -7.10
N GLU A 46 10.32 2.85 -8.09
CA GLU A 46 10.04 3.49 -9.38
C GLU A 46 9.32 2.55 -10.36
N ALA A 47 9.57 1.24 -10.25
CA ALA A 47 8.88 0.22 -11.01
C ALA A 47 7.48 -0.03 -10.44
N LEU A 48 6.52 0.85 -10.75
CA LEU A 48 5.13 0.66 -10.35
C LEU A 48 4.62 -0.73 -10.79
N PRO A 49 3.82 -1.43 -9.96
CA PRO A 49 3.25 -2.71 -10.36
C PRO A 49 2.38 -2.59 -11.62
N ALA A 50 2.29 -3.68 -12.40
CA ALA A 50 1.30 -3.77 -13.48
C ALA A 50 -0.12 -3.56 -12.93
N GLN A 51 -1.05 -3.07 -13.75
CA GLN A 51 -2.39 -2.70 -13.30
C GLN A 51 -3.12 -3.87 -12.61
N ASP A 52 -3.00 -5.06 -13.16
CA ASP A 52 -3.60 -6.30 -12.65
C ASP A 52 -2.67 -7.12 -11.74
N ALA A 53 -1.54 -6.55 -11.30
CA ALA A 53 -0.61 -7.19 -10.37
C ALA A 53 -1.17 -7.31 -8.95
N GLY A 54 -0.63 -8.25 -8.20
CA GLY A 54 -0.92 -8.45 -6.78
C GLY A 54 -2.26 -9.12 -6.49
N VAL A 55 -2.67 -9.01 -5.24
CA VAL A 55 -3.85 -9.68 -4.69
C VAL A 55 -4.94 -8.68 -4.34
N ILE A 56 -6.20 -9.09 -4.46
CA ILE A 56 -7.33 -8.32 -3.91
C ILE A 56 -7.44 -8.68 -2.42
N VAL A 57 -7.44 -7.64 -1.58
CA VAL A 57 -7.70 -7.72 -0.15
C VAL A 57 -9.13 -7.23 0.08
N PRO A 58 -10.09 -8.13 0.36
CA PRO A 58 -11.48 -7.75 0.56
C PRO A 58 -11.65 -6.82 1.78
N ALA A 59 -12.71 -6.01 1.77
CA ALA A 59 -13.11 -5.24 2.95
C ALA A 59 -13.25 -6.15 4.21
N GLY A 60 -12.73 -5.68 5.34
CA GLY A 60 -12.72 -6.42 6.62
C GLY A 60 -11.61 -7.49 6.74
N SER A 61 -10.90 -7.78 5.65
CA SER A 61 -9.91 -8.85 5.57
C SER A 61 -8.48 -8.31 5.55
N GLY A 62 -7.51 -9.22 5.73
CA GLY A 62 -6.09 -8.92 5.60
C GLY A 62 -5.39 -9.90 4.67
N SER A 63 -4.31 -9.43 4.05
CA SER A 63 -3.44 -10.26 3.22
C SER A 63 -1.98 -9.96 3.52
N ARG A 64 -1.13 -10.95 3.25
CA ARG A 64 0.31 -10.91 3.48
C ARG A 64 1.03 -11.04 2.16
N LEU A 65 2.02 -10.19 1.94
CA LEU A 65 2.99 -10.30 0.85
C LEU A 65 4.41 -10.31 1.41
N VAL A 66 5.32 -10.92 0.65
CA VAL A 66 6.75 -10.92 0.91
C VAL A 66 7.43 -10.29 -0.31
N GLY A 67 8.29 -9.30 -0.10
CA GLY A 67 8.94 -8.56 -1.18
C GLY A 67 9.67 -7.30 -0.73
N HIS A 68 10.08 -6.46 -1.67
CA HIS A 68 10.94 -5.30 -1.41
C HIS A 68 10.14 -4.01 -1.21
N HIS A 69 9.29 -3.67 -2.18
CA HIS A 69 8.47 -2.45 -2.14
C HIS A 69 6.99 -2.80 -2.26
N PHE A 70 6.17 -2.16 -1.45
CA PHE A 70 4.76 -2.47 -1.34
C PHE A 70 3.88 -1.32 -1.80
N PHE A 71 2.82 -1.67 -2.51
CA PHE A 71 1.89 -0.72 -3.09
C PHE A 71 0.46 -1.17 -2.84
N ALA A 72 -0.44 -0.20 -2.70
CA ALA A 72 -1.86 -0.45 -2.66
C ALA A 72 -2.64 0.52 -3.53
N ARG A 73 -3.78 0.07 -4.03
CA ARG A 73 -4.75 0.93 -4.71
C ARG A 73 -6.19 0.45 -4.47
N PRO A 74 -7.19 1.34 -4.49
CA PRO A 74 -8.59 0.93 -4.46
C PRO A 74 -8.94 0.04 -5.68
N VAL A 75 -9.76 -1.00 -5.48
CA VAL A 75 -10.31 -1.80 -6.61
C VAL A 75 -11.49 -1.10 -7.28
N ALA A 76 -12.27 -0.33 -6.51
CA ALA A 76 -13.37 0.48 -7.00
C ALA A 76 -13.23 1.92 -6.48
N THR A 77 -13.46 2.91 -7.34
CA THR A 77 -13.36 4.35 -7.01
C THR A 77 -14.67 4.98 -6.54
N ARG A 78 -15.77 4.23 -6.55
CA ARG A 78 -17.07 4.70 -6.04
C ARG A 78 -17.17 4.46 -4.53
N GLY A 79 -17.37 5.53 -3.76
CA GLY A 79 -17.47 5.47 -2.30
C GLY A 79 -16.21 5.99 -1.58
N ALA A 80 -16.26 6.10 -0.25
CA ALA A 80 -15.19 6.66 0.59
C ALA A 80 -13.80 6.07 0.27
N PRO A 81 -12.70 6.86 0.36
CA PRO A 81 -11.37 6.30 0.16
C PRO A 81 -11.09 5.19 1.18
N PRO A 82 -10.55 4.02 0.76
CA PRO A 82 -10.37 2.89 1.64
C PRO A 82 -9.47 3.23 2.83
N ARG A 83 -9.89 2.82 4.03
CA ARG A 83 -9.00 2.75 5.18
C ARG A 83 -8.25 1.43 5.15
N ILE A 84 -6.94 1.52 5.35
CA ILE A 84 -6.06 0.37 5.47
C ILE A 84 -5.20 0.46 6.74
N SER A 85 -4.76 -0.68 7.23
CA SER A 85 -3.66 -0.80 8.18
C SER A 85 -2.55 -1.62 7.55
N VAL A 86 -1.31 -1.16 7.72
CA VAL A 86 -0.12 -1.78 7.17
C VAL A 86 0.84 -2.08 8.32
N ARG A 87 1.43 -3.27 8.31
CA ARG A 87 2.40 -3.72 9.32
C ARG A 87 3.57 -4.41 8.63
N GLY A 88 4.77 -4.25 9.21
CA GLY A 88 5.98 -4.94 8.76
C GLY A 88 6.89 -4.12 7.85
N LEU A 89 6.62 -2.81 7.74
CA LEU A 89 7.46 -1.86 6.99
C LEU A 89 8.37 -1.06 7.94
N PRO A 90 9.54 -0.59 7.45
CA PRO A 90 10.45 0.28 8.19
C PRO A 90 9.86 1.70 8.40
N ASP A 91 10.34 2.40 9.43
CA ASP A 91 9.73 3.65 9.96
C ASP A 91 9.74 4.83 8.95
N ASP A 92 10.71 4.85 8.03
CA ASP A 92 10.86 5.80 6.94
C ASP A 92 9.75 5.73 5.88
N ALA A 93 9.04 4.59 5.81
CA ALA A 93 7.87 4.40 4.95
C ALA A 93 6.71 5.38 5.27
N ARG A 94 6.58 5.80 6.54
CA ARG A 94 5.50 6.67 6.99
C ARG A 94 5.65 8.10 6.47
N ALA A 95 6.88 8.63 6.44
CA ALA A 95 7.15 10.04 6.16
C ALA A 95 6.96 10.43 4.69
N ALA A 96 7.34 9.56 3.75
CA ALA A 96 7.32 9.89 2.32
C ALA A 96 5.93 9.74 1.66
N SER A 97 4.93 9.25 2.39
CA SER A 97 3.53 9.19 1.94
C SER A 97 2.74 10.47 2.26
N ASP A 98 3.07 11.19 3.33
CA ASP A 98 2.34 12.38 3.76
C ASP A 98 2.70 13.63 2.92
N THR A 99 3.93 13.71 2.39
CA THR A 99 4.40 14.86 1.60
C THR A 99 3.69 15.02 0.26
N ARG A 100 3.24 13.94 -0.39
CA ARG A 100 2.50 14.04 -1.67
C ARG A 100 1.03 14.41 -1.52
N ALA A 101 0.41 14.15 -0.35
CA ALA A 101 -0.96 14.57 -0.10
C ALA A 101 -1.08 16.10 0.10
N ALA A 102 -0.03 16.73 0.64
CA ALA A 102 0.02 18.18 0.87
C ALA A 102 0.29 19.02 -0.40
N GLN A 103 0.82 18.42 -1.47
CA GLN A 103 1.14 19.12 -2.72
C GLN A 103 0.02 19.11 -3.76
N ALA A 104 -1.10 18.45 -3.48
CA ALA A 104 -2.27 18.38 -4.36
C ALA A 104 -3.47 19.19 -3.82
N SER A 105 -3.25 20.04 -2.82
CA SER A 105 -4.24 20.96 -2.24
C SER A 105 -3.97 22.41 -2.65
#